data_AF-A0A8S8YP76-F1
#
_entry.id   AF-A0A8S8YP76-F1
#
_cell.length_a   1.000
_cell.length_b   1.000
_cell.length_c   1.000
_cell.angle_alpha   90.00
_cell.angle_beta   90.00
_cell.angle_gamma   90.00
#
_symmetry.space_group_name_H-M   'P 1'
#
loop_
_entity.id
_entity.type
_entity.pdbx_description
1 polymer ?
#
loop_
_entity_poly.entity_id
_entity_poly.type
_entity_poly.pdbx_seq_one_letter_code
_entity_poly.pdbx_strand_id
1 'polypeptide(L)'
;MRKIAIEASLDEEYDITLEATHHGPLLDSPTLYLEIGSDEDRWADSRAARVWAQTISICLGMSEDAQQREWQGEGDVMIGLGGGHYAPRHKAIISETEVWVGHILANYAIVFDGHGGSPPSGPWEHSVRTAVDSTRAAFPGGHVFAHLDRKSFKGWQRQALSSLLSELDVPVRRGKEILPP
;
A
#
# COMPACT_ATOMS: atom_id res chain seq x y z
N MET A 1 -4.80 -9.41 9.84
CA MET A 1 -3.62 -9.85 10.63
C MET A 1 -3.54 -9.19 12.01
N ARG A 2 -3.53 -7.84 12.14
CA ARG A 2 -3.34 -7.13 13.44
C ARG A 2 -4.16 -7.70 14.61
N LYS A 3 -5.48 -7.86 14.43
CA LYS A 3 -6.37 -8.46 15.43
C LYS A 3 -5.88 -9.82 15.93
N ILE A 4 -5.55 -10.73 15.01
CA ILE A 4 -5.11 -12.10 15.29
C ILE A 4 -3.76 -12.09 16.02
N ALA A 5 -2.86 -11.18 15.65
CA ALA A 5 -1.57 -11.04 16.32
C ALA A 5 -1.73 -10.56 17.79
N ILE A 6 -2.64 -9.60 18.03
CA ILE A 6 -2.96 -9.13 19.39
C ILE A 6 -3.57 -10.24 20.23
N GLU A 7 -4.54 -10.99 19.68
CA GLU A 7 -5.16 -12.13 20.35
C GLU A 7 -4.15 -13.23 20.70
N ALA A 8 -3.09 -13.38 19.89
CA ALA A 8 -1.97 -14.27 20.14
C ALA A 8 -0.85 -13.66 21.02
N SER A 9 -1.01 -12.41 21.48
CA SER A 9 -0.03 -11.65 22.25
C SER A 9 1.34 -11.53 21.57
N LEU A 10 1.34 -11.37 20.25
CA LEU A 10 2.56 -11.19 19.43
C LEU A 10 2.83 -9.75 19.04
N ASP A 11 1.91 -8.83 19.29
CA ASP A 11 2.02 -7.42 18.90
C ASP A 11 3.03 -6.63 19.74
N GLU A 12 3.47 -7.16 20.87
CA GLU A 12 4.61 -6.63 21.64
C GLU A 12 5.96 -7.13 21.13
N GLU A 13 5.98 -8.28 20.43
CA GLU A 13 7.20 -8.93 19.92
C GLU A 13 7.46 -8.65 18.43
N TYR A 14 6.41 -8.39 17.66
CA TYR A 14 6.44 -8.15 16.22
C TYR A 14 5.75 -6.83 15.87
N ASP A 15 6.36 -6.06 14.96
CA ASP A 15 5.65 -4.97 14.31
C ASP A 15 4.79 -5.51 13.16
N ILE A 16 3.46 -5.41 13.30
CA ILE A 16 2.54 -5.73 12.22
C ILE A 16 2.48 -4.52 11.28
N THR A 17 3.13 -4.65 10.12
CA THR A 17 3.37 -3.53 9.22
C THR A 17 3.00 -3.83 7.76
N LEU A 18 3.09 -2.80 6.93
CA LEU A 18 2.99 -2.90 5.48
C LEU A 18 4.36 -2.61 4.87
N GLU A 19 4.55 -3.08 3.66
CA GLU A 19 5.73 -2.79 2.86
C GLU A 19 5.34 -2.08 1.57
N ALA A 20 6.24 -1.22 1.12
CA ALA A 20 6.14 -0.63 -0.21
C ALA A 20 6.20 -1.73 -1.27
N THR A 21 5.56 -1.51 -2.41
CA THR A 21 5.66 -2.39 -3.57
C THR A 21 7.12 -2.55 -3.98
N HIS A 22 7.62 -3.78 -3.95
CA HIS A 22 8.99 -4.13 -4.30
C HIS A 22 9.07 -5.61 -4.70
N HIS A 23 10.24 -6.03 -5.20
CA HIS A 23 10.54 -7.36 -5.77
C HIS A 23 9.53 -7.86 -6.83
N GLY A 24 9.78 -9.07 -7.34
CA GLY A 24 8.86 -9.76 -8.25
C GLY A 24 8.14 -10.92 -7.55
N PRO A 25 7.43 -11.77 -8.31
CA PRO A 25 7.23 -11.68 -9.76
C PRO A 25 6.19 -10.62 -10.15
N LEU A 26 6.24 -10.17 -11.40
CA LEU A 26 5.14 -9.45 -12.02
C LEU A 26 4.08 -10.46 -12.48
N LEU A 27 2.82 -10.27 -12.09
CA LEU A 27 1.71 -11.19 -12.36
C LEU A 27 0.47 -10.41 -12.82
N ASP A 28 -0.35 -11.04 -13.65
CA ASP A 28 -1.62 -10.46 -14.13
C ASP A 28 -2.80 -10.74 -13.17
N SER A 29 -2.68 -11.76 -12.32
CA SER A 29 -3.70 -12.09 -11.31
C SER A 29 -3.49 -11.27 -10.03
N PRO A 30 -4.57 -10.77 -9.38
CA PRO A 30 -4.47 -10.11 -8.09
C PRO A 30 -3.70 -10.97 -7.08
N THR A 31 -2.61 -10.43 -6.55
CA THR A 31 -1.65 -11.15 -5.69
C THR A 31 -1.19 -10.26 -4.55
N LEU A 32 -0.96 -10.86 -3.38
CA LEU A 32 -0.43 -10.19 -2.19
C LEU A 32 0.61 -11.11 -1.53
N TYR A 33 1.67 -10.50 -0.98
CA TYR A 33 2.60 -11.16 -0.08
C TYR A 33 2.14 -11.00 1.37
N LEU A 34 2.14 -12.10 2.12
CA LEU A 34 2.08 -12.10 3.58
C LEU A 34 3.38 -12.71 4.07
N GLU A 35 4.08 -12.05 4.98
CA GLU A 35 5.45 -12.40 5.34
C GLU A 35 5.65 -12.50 6.85
N ILE A 36 6.70 -13.22 7.24
CA ILE A 36 7.25 -13.25 8.58
C ILE A 36 8.71 -12.85 8.44
N GLY A 37 9.16 -11.90 9.25
CA GLY A 37 10.50 -11.36 9.18
C GLY A 37 11.05 -11.00 10.55
N SER A 38 12.34 -10.63 10.65
CA SER A 38 13.26 -10.40 9.52
C SER A 38 14.42 -11.39 9.41
N ASP A 39 14.47 -12.41 10.26
CA ASP A 39 15.59 -13.36 10.33
C ASP A 39 15.10 -14.81 10.54
N GLU A 40 16.05 -15.74 10.55
CA GLU A 40 15.79 -17.18 10.66
C GLU A 40 15.06 -17.56 11.96
N ASP A 41 15.36 -16.88 13.08
CA ASP A 41 14.68 -17.11 14.34
C ASP A 41 13.20 -16.70 14.24
N ARG A 42 12.92 -15.58 13.57
CA ARG A 42 11.53 -15.13 13.31
C ARG A 42 10.81 -16.06 12.34
N TRP A 43 11.48 -16.57 11.31
CA TRP A 43 10.88 -17.53 10.38
C TRP A 43 10.54 -18.87 11.05
N ALA A 44 11.32 -19.27 12.06
CA ALA A 44 11.10 -20.49 12.82
C ALA A 44 10.02 -20.35 13.93
N ASP A 45 9.53 -19.14 14.22
CA ASP A 45 8.53 -18.93 15.27
C ASP A 45 7.16 -19.49 14.86
N SER A 46 6.85 -20.67 15.39
CA SER A 46 5.58 -21.36 15.16
C SER A 46 4.33 -20.56 15.57
N ARG A 47 4.45 -19.59 16.49
CA ARG A 47 3.33 -18.71 16.88
C ARG A 47 3.05 -17.71 15.76
N ALA A 48 4.09 -17.08 15.22
CA ALA A 48 3.97 -16.18 14.07
C ALA A 48 3.44 -16.93 12.84
N ALA A 49 3.94 -18.14 12.58
CA ALA A 49 3.45 -19.01 11.51
C ALA A 49 1.95 -19.35 11.66
N ARG A 50 1.46 -19.53 12.89
CA ARG A 50 0.02 -19.74 13.15
C ARG A 50 -0.81 -18.51 12.82
N VAL A 51 -0.39 -17.32 13.25
CA VAL A 51 -1.07 -16.06 12.92
C VAL A 51 -1.08 -15.82 11.41
N TRP A 52 0.04 -16.10 10.73
CA TRP A 52 0.17 -16.01 9.28
C TRP A 52 -0.82 -16.96 8.57
N ALA A 53 -0.81 -18.25 8.93
CA ALA A 53 -1.69 -19.25 8.33
C ALA A 53 -3.18 -18.96 8.59
N GLN A 54 -3.53 -18.53 9.80
CA GLN A 54 -4.90 -18.14 10.14
C GLN A 54 -5.35 -16.90 9.35
N THR A 55 -4.46 -15.92 9.17
CA THR A 55 -4.76 -14.74 8.34
C THR A 55 -5.06 -15.15 6.90
N ILE A 56 -4.26 -16.04 6.30
CA ILE A 56 -4.50 -16.56 4.95
C ILE A 56 -5.84 -17.27 4.87
N SER A 57 -6.14 -18.16 5.82
CA SER A 57 -7.41 -18.88 5.87
C SER A 57 -8.62 -17.95 5.91
N ILE A 58 -8.56 -16.89 6.73
CA ILE A 58 -9.62 -15.87 6.80
C ILE A 58 -9.73 -15.10 5.48
N CYS A 59 -8.62 -14.64 4.89
CA CYS A 59 -8.62 -13.91 3.63
C CYS A 59 -9.16 -14.74 2.46
N LEU A 60 -8.94 -16.05 2.45
CA LEU A 60 -9.43 -16.97 1.43
C LEU A 60 -10.86 -17.49 1.70
N GLY A 61 -11.53 -17.02 2.75
CA GLY A 61 -12.89 -17.45 3.06
C GLY A 61 -12.99 -18.89 3.60
N MET A 62 -11.89 -19.43 4.13
CA MET A 62 -11.82 -20.81 4.62
C MET A 62 -12.13 -20.95 6.12
N SER A 63 -12.34 -19.83 6.82
CA SER A 63 -12.65 -19.76 8.25
C SER A 63 -14.08 -19.31 8.49
N GLU A 64 -14.71 -19.77 9.58
CA GLU A 64 -16.02 -19.27 10.02
C GLU A 64 -15.98 -17.78 10.38
N ASP A 65 -14.82 -17.28 10.80
CA ASP A 65 -14.55 -15.87 11.07
C ASP A 65 -14.34 -15.02 9.79
N ALA A 66 -14.39 -15.65 8.62
CA ALA A 66 -14.18 -14.94 7.36
C ALA A 66 -15.34 -13.97 7.11
N GLN A 67 -15.08 -12.68 7.34
CA GLN A 67 -15.87 -11.64 6.72
C GLN A 67 -15.51 -11.64 5.24
N GLN A 68 -16.43 -12.11 4.38
CA GLN A 68 -16.25 -12.03 2.93
C GLN A 68 -16.19 -10.55 2.54
N ARG A 69 -14.95 -10.04 2.41
CA ARG A 69 -14.66 -8.74 1.81
C ARG A 69 -14.23 -9.00 0.39
N GLU A 70 -15.19 -9.34 -0.45
CA GLU A 70 -15.00 -9.41 -1.88
C GLU A 70 -15.19 -8.01 -2.47
N TRP A 71 -14.36 -7.64 -3.44
CA TRP A 71 -14.51 -6.39 -4.17
C TRP A 71 -15.85 -6.36 -4.91
N GLN A 72 -16.77 -5.49 -4.49
CA GLN A 72 -18.13 -5.42 -5.05
C GLN A 72 -18.24 -4.51 -6.29
N GLY A 73 -17.11 -4.08 -6.86
CA GLY A 73 -17.12 -3.15 -8.01
C GLY A 73 -17.20 -1.67 -7.63
N GLU A 74 -17.16 -1.33 -6.35
CA GLU A 74 -17.20 0.06 -5.87
C GLU A 74 -16.45 0.22 -4.54
N GLY A 75 -15.95 1.43 -4.30
CA GLY A 75 -15.23 1.78 -3.08
C GLY A 75 -14.01 2.67 -3.33
N ASP A 76 -13.52 3.28 -2.27
CA ASP A 76 -12.32 4.10 -2.29
C ASP A 76 -11.05 3.23 -2.28
N VAL A 77 -10.16 3.44 -3.25
CA VAL A 77 -8.91 2.67 -3.41
C VAL A 77 -7.70 3.61 -3.33
N MET A 78 -6.86 3.41 -2.33
CA MET A 78 -5.71 4.26 -2.06
C MET A 78 -4.45 3.74 -2.77
N ILE A 79 -3.75 4.64 -3.45
CA ILE A 79 -2.34 4.48 -3.84
C ILE A 79 -1.47 5.33 -2.90
N GLY A 80 -0.41 4.74 -2.35
CA GLY A 80 0.55 5.45 -1.50
C GLY A 80 1.76 5.93 -2.29
N LEU A 81 2.13 7.21 -2.18
CA LEU A 81 3.34 7.75 -2.79
C LEU A 81 4.26 8.37 -1.73
N GLY A 82 5.49 7.89 -1.66
CA GLY A 82 6.53 8.35 -0.75
C GLY A 82 6.72 7.43 0.47
N GLY A 83 7.47 7.93 1.45
CA GLY A 83 7.91 7.15 2.60
C GLY A 83 9.14 6.29 2.31
N GLY A 84 9.57 5.55 3.33
CA GLY A 84 10.56 4.48 3.19
C GLY A 84 9.88 3.14 2.89
N HIS A 85 10.65 2.07 2.99
CA HIS A 85 10.21 0.70 2.72
C HIS A 85 8.96 0.28 3.53
N TYR A 86 8.89 0.59 4.83
CA TYR A 86 7.73 0.27 5.68
C TYR A 86 6.59 1.30 5.67
N ALA A 87 6.69 2.35 4.85
CA ALA A 87 5.60 3.29 4.57
C ALA A 87 4.70 3.72 5.77
N PRO A 88 5.25 4.16 6.92
CA PRO A 88 4.50 4.26 8.19
C PRO A 88 3.32 5.26 8.13
N ARG A 89 3.41 6.31 7.31
CA ARG A 89 2.32 7.28 7.14
C ARG A 89 1.16 6.72 6.31
N HIS A 90 1.42 5.81 5.38
CA HIS A 90 0.38 5.11 4.64
C HIS A 90 -0.24 4.03 5.55
N LYS A 91 0.58 3.24 6.25
CA LYS A 91 0.15 2.27 7.28
C LYS A 91 -0.82 2.88 8.28
N ALA A 92 -0.52 4.07 8.82
CA ALA A 92 -1.36 4.73 9.82
C ALA A 92 -2.77 5.05 9.32
N ILE A 93 -2.95 5.33 8.03
CA ILE A 93 -4.28 5.54 7.44
C ILE A 93 -4.96 4.20 7.17
N ILE A 94 -4.26 3.27 6.54
CA ILE A 94 -4.80 1.96 6.17
C ILE A 94 -5.27 1.19 7.42
N SER A 95 -4.55 1.32 8.54
CA SER A 95 -4.86 0.61 9.77
C SER A 95 -6.09 1.16 10.51
N GLU A 96 -6.54 2.36 10.15
CA GLU A 96 -7.60 3.10 10.85
C GLU A 96 -8.78 3.42 9.91
N THR A 97 -8.80 2.84 8.71
CA THR A 97 -9.84 3.07 7.69
C THR A 97 -10.17 1.79 6.96
N GLU A 98 -11.27 1.82 6.22
CA GLU A 98 -11.76 0.68 5.42
C GLU A 98 -11.41 0.85 3.93
N VAL A 99 -10.45 1.72 3.59
CA VAL A 99 -10.04 1.94 2.21
C VAL A 99 -9.33 0.72 1.66
N TRP A 100 -9.60 0.41 0.39
CA TRP A 100 -8.83 -0.58 -0.34
C TRP A 100 -7.45 0.00 -0.67
N VAL A 101 -6.45 -0.87 -0.86
CA VAL A 101 -5.07 -0.44 -1.06
C VAL A 101 -4.55 -1.08 -2.34
N GLY A 102 -4.09 -0.24 -3.26
CA GLY A 102 -3.33 -0.65 -4.43
C GLY A 102 -1.83 -0.63 -4.15
N HIS A 103 -1.07 -0.06 -5.07
CA HIS A 103 0.38 0.06 -4.90
C HIS A 103 0.80 1.13 -3.88
N ILE A 104 1.93 0.88 -3.21
CA ILE A 104 2.62 1.85 -2.35
C ILE A 104 4.04 2.05 -2.88
N LEU A 105 4.32 3.20 -3.47
CA LEU A 105 5.63 3.51 -4.06
C LEU A 105 6.48 4.26 -3.04
N ALA A 106 7.49 3.59 -2.50
CA ALA A 106 8.49 4.25 -1.64
C ALA A 106 9.23 5.36 -2.39
N ASN A 107 9.82 6.30 -1.65
CA ASN A 107 10.52 7.45 -2.23
C ASN A 107 11.63 7.06 -3.22
N TYR A 108 12.36 5.98 -2.95
CA TYR A 108 13.43 5.50 -3.83
C TYR A 108 12.92 4.85 -5.13
N ALA A 109 11.63 4.51 -5.21
CA ALA A 109 11.01 3.97 -6.42
C ALA A 109 10.48 5.07 -7.36
N ILE A 110 10.43 6.32 -6.90
CA ILE A 110 9.98 7.48 -7.66
C ILE A 110 11.20 8.33 -8.02
N VAL A 111 11.93 7.92 -9.06
CA VAL A 111 13.22 8.50 -9.43
C VAL A 111 13.04 9.62 -10.44
N PHE A 112 13.48 10.82 -10.07
CA PHE A 112 13.53 11.99 -10.94
C PHE A 112 14.96 12.23 -11.41
N ASP A 113 15.15 12.49 -12.69
CA ASP A 113 16.45 12.83 -13.25
C ASP A 113 16.71 14.34 -13.09
N GLY A 114 17.73 14.66 -12.30
CA GLY A 114 18.23 16.03 -12.14
C GLY A 114 17.35 16.96 -11.29
N HIS A 115 17.75 18.23 -11.28
CA HIS A 115 17.04 19.31 -10.60
C HIS A 115 16.74 20.40 -11.64
N GLY A 116 15.50 20.50 -12.11
CA GLY A 116 15.02 21.71 -12.81
C GLY A 116 14.62 21.59 -14.29
N GLY A 117 14.47 20.39 -14.84
CA GLY A 117 13.70 20.23 -16.09
C GLY A 117 12.22 20.49 -15.85
N SER A 118 11.56 21.22 -16.75
CA SER A 118 10.09 21.36 -16.78
C SER A 118 9.59 20.90 -18.16
N PRO A 119 8.91 19.74 -18.26
CA PRO A 119 8.61 18.80 -17.18
C PRO A 119 9.87 18.06 -16.68
N PRO A 120 9.87 17.57 -15.42
CA PRO A 120 11.00 16.81 -14.90
C PRO A 120 11.11 15.44 -15.56
N SER A 121 12.32 15.05 -15.96
CA SER A 121 12.61 13.76 -16.58
C SER A 121 12.83 12.65 -15.55
N GLY A 122 13.02 11.42 -16.05
CA GLY A 122 13.27 10.22 -15.25
C GLY A 122 12.08 9.28 -15.22
N PRO A 123 12.26 8.07 -14.66
CA PRO A 123 11.24 7.02 -14.72
C PRO A 123 10.06 7.24 -13.76
N TRP A 124 10.09 8.29 -12.91
CA TRP A 124 9.03 8.58 -11.94
C TRP A 124 7.62 8.54 -12.53
N GLU A 125 7.44 9.13 -13.72
CA GLU A 125 6.14 9.24 -14.36
C GLU A 125 5.62 7.85 -14.75
N HIS A 126 6.50 7.03 -15.35
CA HIS A 126 6.17 5.66 -15.68
C HIS A 126 5.81 4.84 -14.43
N SER A 127 6.60 4.95 -13.35
CA SER A 127 6.30 4.25 -12.09
C SER A 127 4.90 4.60 -11.56
N VAL A 128 4.54 5.90 -11.56
CA VAL A 128 3.23 6.36 -11.06
C VAL A 128 2.10 5.93 -11.99
N ARG A 129 2.25 6.06 -13.31
CA ARG A 129 1.24 5.60 -14.28
C ARG A 129 0.98 4.11 -14.15
N THR A 130 2.03 3.29 -14.13
CA THR A 130 1.90 1.83 -13.96
C THR A 130 1.21 1.49 -12.64
N ALA A 131 1.53 2.18 -11.54
CA ALA A 131 0.85 1.97 -10.26
C ALA A 131 -0.65 2.30 -10.32
N VAL A 132 -1.02 3.38 -11.00
CA VAL A 132 -2.42 3.78 -11.22
C VAL A 132 -3.15 2.77 -12.10
N ASP A 133 -2.57 2.40 -13.23
CA ASP A 133 -3.18 1.51 -14.22
C ASP A 133 -3.39 0.11 -13.63
N SER A 134 -2.38 -0.47 -12.98
CA SER A 134 -2.50 -1.77 -12.31
C SER A 134 -3.52 -1.75 -11.17
N THR A 135 -3.60 -0.64 -10.41
CA THR A 135 -4.60 -0.50 -9.35
C THR A 135 -6.02 -0.43 -9.94
N ARG A 136 -6.23 0.34 -11.02
CA ARG A 136 -7.53 0.41 -11.71
C ARG A 136 -7.95 -0.93 -12.30
N ALA A 137 -7.01 -1.68 -12.86
CA ALA A 137 -7.26 -3.01 -13.39
C ALA A 137 -7.68 -4.00 -12.28
N ALA A 138 -7.04 -3.93 -11.11
CA ALA A 138 -7.36 -4.79 -9.97
C ALA A 138 -8.68 -4.42 -9.27
N PHE A 139 -9.09 -3.15 -9.33
CA PHE A 139 -10.29 -2.62 -8.67
C PHE A 139 -11.23 -1.94 -9.68
N PRO A 140 -11.85 -2.71 -10.61
CA PRO A 140 -12.77 -2.14 -11.59
C PRO A 140 -13.95 -1.46 -10.90
N GLY A 141 -14.27 -0.22 -11.30
CA GLY A 141 -15.32 0.62 -10.70
C GLY A 141 -14.89 1.37 -9.43
N GLY A 142 -13.64 1.19 -8.97
CA GLY A 142 -13.12 1.82 -7.77
C GLY A 142 -12.79 3.30 -7.95
N HIS A 143 -13.02 4.08 -6.90
CA HIS A 143 -12.60 5.48 -6.81
C HIS A 143 -11.14 5.54 -6.36
N VAL A 144 -10.23 5.45 -7.34
CA VAL A 144 -8.79 5.51 -7.07
C VAL A 144 -8.37 6.92 -6.66
N PHE A 145 -7.69 7.04 -5.52
CA PHE A 145 -7.12 8.29 -5.03
C PHE A 145 -5.69 8.07 -4.51
N ALA A 146 -4.89 9.14 -4.45
CA ALA A 146 -3.51 9.08 -3.96
C ALA A 146 -3.38 9.72 -2.57
N HIS A 147 -2.64 9.06 -1.68
CA HIS A 147 -2.11 9.65 -0.45
C HIS A 147 -0.61 9.89 -0.59
N LEU A 148 -0.15 11.12 -0.37
CA LEU A 148 1.26 11.51 -0.49
C LEU A 148 1.92 11.69 0.88
N ASP A 149 3.02 10.98 1.12
CA ASP A 149 3.98 11.36 2.16
C ASP A 149 4.75 12.61 1.70
N ARG A 150 4.16 13.78 1.96
CA ARG A 150 4.71 15.07 1.53
C ARG A 150 6.11 15.36 2.05
N LYS A 151 6.51 14.75 3.17
CA LYS A 151 7.85 14.96 3.76
C LYS A 151 8.94 14.22 2.99
N SER A 152 8.57 13.27 2.12
CA SER A 152 9.52 12.55 1.25
C SER A 152 9.96 13.35 0.03
N PHE A 153 9.16 14.32 -0.41
CA PHE A 153 9.36 15.01 -1.68
C PHE A 153 9.72 16.48 -1.50
N LYS A 154 10.56 17.02 -2.39
CA LYS A 154 10.76 18.46 -2.57
C LYS A 154 9.48 19.11 -3.11
N GLY A 155 9.35 20.44 -2.97
CA GLY A 155 8.17 21.18 -3.42
C GLY A 155 7.82 20.95 -4.89
N TRP A 156 8.82 21.01 -5.77
CA TRP A 156 8.62 20.79 -7.21
C TRP A 156 8.27 19.34 -7.55
N GLN A 157 8.79 18.34 -6.82
CA GLN A 157 8.42 16.93 -6.99
C GLN A 157 6.97 16.71 -6.62
N ARG A 158 6.49 17.32 -5.52
CA ARG A 158 5.06 17.29 -5.17
C ARG A 158 4.20 17.92 -6.25
N GLN A 159 4.64 19.03 -6.84
CA GLN A 159 3.91 19.68 -7.92
C GLN A 159 3.84 18.78 -9.15
N ALA A 160 4.95 18.14 -9.55
CA ALA A 160 4.98 17.22 -10.68
C ALA A 160 4.06 16.00 -10.46
N LEU A 161 4.12 15.38 -9.28
CA LEU A 161 3.21 14.29 -8.90
C LEU A 161 1.76 14.73 -8.92
N SER A 162 1.44 15.89 -8.34
CA SER A 162 0.07 16.43 -8.35
C SER A 162 -0.43 16.75 -9.76
N SER A 163 0.40 17.31 -10.63
CA SER A 163 0.04 17.55 -12.03
C SER A 163 -0.25 16.24 -12.78
N LEU A 164 0.62 15.24 -12.66
CA LEU A 164 0.41 13.93 -13.29
C LEU A 164 -0.86 13.23 -12.75
N LEU A 165 -1.06 13.22 -11.44
CA LEU A 165 -2.24 12.59 -10.84
C LEU A 165 -3.53 13.29 -11.27
N SER A 166 -3.51 14.62 -11.42
CA SER A 166 -4.65 15.36 -11.97
C SER A 166 -4.92 15.04 -13.44
N GLU A 167 -3.88 14.85 -14.25
CA GLU A 167 -4.02 14.39 -15.64
C GLU A 167 -4.66 13.00 -15.71
N LEU A 168 -4.28 12.13 -14.77
CA LEU A 168 -4.80 10.76 -14.66
C LEU A 168 -6.19 10.68 -14.02
N ASP A 169 -6.80 11.80 -13.60
CA ASP A 169 -8.04 11.85 -12.82
C ASP A 169 -7.96 11.01 -11.51
N VAL A 170 -6.86 11.19 -10.78
CA VAL A 170 -6.60 10.57 -9.47
C VAL A 170 -6.46 11.69 -8.43
N PRO A 171 -7.50 11.96 -7.62
CA PRO A 171 -7.43 13.02 -6.62
C PRO A 171 -6.40 12.71 -5.53
N VAL A 172 -5.69 13.75 -5.06
CA VAL A 172 -4.80 13.64 -3.90
C VAL A 172 -5.58 13.98 -2.63
N ARG A 173 -5.68 13.03 -1.69
CA ARG A 173 -6.33 13.22 -0.39
C ARG A 173 -5.31 13.28 0.73
N ARG A 174 -5.56 14.09 1.75
CA ARG A 174 -4.77 14.22 2.98
C ARG A 174 -5.33 13.26 4.04
N GLY A 175 -4.53 12.85 5.01
CA GLY A 175 -4.99 11.95 6.08
C GLY A 175 -6.30 12.40 6.75
N LYS A 176 -6.48 13.70 7.01
CA LYS A 176 -7.73 14.26 7.58
C LYS A 176 -8.98 14.16 6.68
N GLU A 177 -8.81 13.89 5.39
CA GLU A 177 -9.90 13.71 4.42
C GLU A 177 -10.22 12.22 4.20
N ILE A 178 -9.38 11.33 4.74
CA ILE A 178 -9.49 9.87 4.56
C ILE A 178 -9.89 9.22 5.89
N LEU A 179 -9.31 9.68 6.98
CA LEU A 179 -9.62 9.20 8.32
C LEU A 179 -11.06 9.58 8.70
N PRO A 180 -11.77 8.70 9.43
CA PRO A 180 -13.07 9.04 10.00
C PRO A 180 -12.96 10.28 10.92
N PRO A 181 -14.03 11.07 11.03
CA PRO A 181 -14.06 12.29 11.84
C PRO A 181 -13.87 12.04 13.34
#